data_AF-A0A085VSW6-F1
#
_entry.id   AF-A0A085VSW6-F1
#
_cell.length_a   1.000
_cell.length_b   1.000
_cell.length_c   1.000
_cell.angle_alpha   90.00
_cell.angle_beta   90.00
_cell.angle_gamma   90.00
#
_symmetry.space_group_name_H-M   'P 1'
#
loop_
_entity.id
_entity.type
_entity.pdbx_description
1 polymer ?
#
loop_
_entity_poly.entity_id
_entity_poly.type
_entity_poly.pdbx_seq_one_letter_code
_entity_poly.pdbx_strand_id
1 'polypeptide(L)'
;MYTPLPLAPEAPSFPRELSPAPAEPVPTELLHLWTLLTQREPWSSLVVVPAQPGTSGLAAGQAILSVGKQYREKPLRLIDAEGLPPGAAARLVRDIRSYMEQGGRTVTCIDSVLTNPVGLEVALACERALLCVPLGSTHFSAARHTLERIGKARFLGCVTLTRVR
;
A
#
# COMPACT_ATOMS: atom_id res chain seq x y z
N MET A 1 -7.41 -22.16 45.58
CA MET A 1 -8.15 -22.18 44.30
C MET A 1 -7.88 -20.86 43.60
N TYR A 2 -7.18 -20.87 42.46
CA TYR A 2 -6.87 -19.67 41.68
C TYR A 2 -7.77 -19.68 40.44
N THR A 3 -8.67 -18.71 40.34
CA THR A 3 -9.58 -18.58 39.18
C THR A 3 -8.89 -17.68 38.15
N PRO A 4 -8.61 -18.13 36.92
CA PRO A 4 -8.03 -17.26 35.91
C PRO A 4 -9.06 -16.23 35.42
N LEU A 5 -8.63 -14.96 35.35
CA LEU A 5 -9.39 -13.86 34.74
C LEU A 5 -9.68 -14.16 33.26
N PRO A 6 -10.86 -13.79 32.74
CA PRO A 6 -11.18 -14.01 31.33
C PRO A 6 -10.32 -13.09 30.45
N LEU A 7 -9.71 -13.68 29.42
CA LEU A 7 -9.01 -12.96 28.36
C LEU A 7 -9.97 -11.96 27.71
N ALA A 8 -9.60 -10.68 27.70
CA ALA A 8 -10.36 -9.63 27.05
C ALA A 8 -10.52 -9.94 25.55
N PRO A 9 -11.66 -9.58 24.93
CA PRO A 9 -11.86 -9.79 23.49
C PRO A 9 -10.86 -8.96 22.69
N GLU A 10 -10.21 -9.57 21.70
CA GLU A 10 -9.36 -8.85 20.73
C GLU A 10 -10.17 -7.72 20.09
N ALA A 11 -9.70 -6.49 20.26
CA ALA A 11 -10.30 -5.32 19.64
C ALA A 11 -10.15 -5.42 18.11
N PRO A 12 -11.17 -5.00 17.32
CA PRO A 12 -11.05 -4.96 15.88
C PRO A 12 -9.89 -4.06 15.46
N SER A 13 -9.04 -4.55 14.55
CA SER A 13 -7.92 -3.80 14.00
C SER A 13 -8.43 -2.66 13.13
N PHE A 14 -8.42 -1.44 13.69
CA PHE A 14 -8.62 -0.23 12.91
C PHE A 14 -7.37 0.04 12.04
N PRO A 15 -7.53 0.70 10.87
CA PRO A 15 -6.38 1.17 10.09
C PRO A 15 -5.44 2.00 10.97
N ARG A 16 -4.23 1.50 11.17
CA ARG A 16 -3.25 2.11 12.08
C ARG A 16 -2.45 3.17 11.34
N GLU A 17 -2.64 4.43 11.71
CA GLU A 17 -1.83 5.54 11.18
C GLU A 17 -0.43 5.51 11.83
N LEU A 18 0.62 5.25 11.04
CA LEU A 18 2.00 5.16 11.52
C LEU A 18 2.71 6.54 11.45
N SER A 19 3.24 7.00 12.59
CA SER A 19 4.09 8.21 12.69
C SER A 19 5.59 7.84 12.69
N PRO A 20 6.49 8.52 11.96
CA PRO A 20 7.90 8.14 11.85
C PRO A 20 8.80 8.79 12.93
N ALA A 21 9.91 8.10 13.26
CA ALA A 21 11.00 8.55 14.14
C ALA A 21 11.91 9.63 13.48
N PRO A 22 12.86 10.27 14.21
CA PRO A 22 13.70 11.38 13.72
C PRO A 22 14.59 11.01 12.52
N ALA A 23 14.85 11.99 11.64
CA ALA A 23 15.32 11.79 10.27
C ALA A 23 16.82 11.44 10.13
N GLU A 24 17.11 10.16 9.91
CA GLU A 24 18.30 9.73 9.15
C GLU A 24 18.23 10.25 7.70
N PRO A 25 19.38 10.48 7.02
CA PRO A 25 19.37 10.83 5.60
C PRO A 25 18.66 9.74 4.80
N VAL A 26 17.72 10.14 3.94
CA VAL A 26 16.95 9.20 3.12
C VAL A 26 17.89 8.46 2.17
N PRO A 27 17.86 7.12 2.15
CA PRO A 27 18.63 6.34 1.18
C PRO A 27 18.32 6.74 -0.26
N THR A 28 19.34 6.82 -1.11
CA THR A 28 19.24 7.24 -2.52
C THR A 28 18.20 6.41 -3.29
N GLU A 29 18.09 5.12 -2.99
CA GLU A 29 17.13 4.20 -3.61
C GLU A 29 15.68 4.65 -3.37
N LEU A 30 15.39 5.18 -2.18
CA LEU A 30 14.05 5.68 -1.85
C LEU A 30 13.76 7.01 -2.53
N LEU A 31 14.76 7.88 -2.66
CA LEU A 31 14.65 9.11 -3.45
C LEU A 31 14.40 8.79 -4.93
N HIS A 32 15.10 7.80 -5.50
CA HIS A 32 14.85 7.34 -6.86
C HIS A 32 13.44 6.77 -7.02
N LEU A 33 12.97 5.94 -6.09
CA LEU A 33 11.60 5.43 -6.09
C LEU A 33 10.58 6.58 -6.09
N TRP A 34 10.71 7.53 -5.16
CA TRP A 34 9.82 8.68 -5.07
C TRP A 34 9.82 9.51 -6.36
N THR A 35 11.00 9.73 -6.92
CA THR A 35 11.19 10.46 -8.18
C THR A 35 10.50 9.75 -9.34
N LEU A 36 10.66 8.43 -9.46
CA LEU A 36 9.99 7.64 -10.49
C LEU A 36 8.46 7.67 -10.35
N LEU A 37 7.96 7.66 -9.11
CA LEU A 37 6.52 7.72 -8.83
C LEU A 37 5.92 9.09 -9.10
N THR A 38 6.67 10.18 -8.98
CA THR A 38 6.13 11.55 -9.06
C THR A 38 6.44 12.27 -10.36
N GLN A 39 7.50 11.90 -11.09
CA GLN A 39 7.90 12.59 -12.33
C GLN A 39 7.06 12.19 -13.55
N ARG A 40 6.59 10.94 -13.62
CA ARG A 40 5.93 10.45 -14.84
C ARG A 40 4.54 11.04 -15.00
N GLU A 41 3.72 10.89 -13.97
CA GLU A 41 2.34 11.36 -13.96
C GLU A 41 1.95 11.79 -12.54
N PRO A 42 1.20 12.90 -12.39
CA PRO A 42 0.69 13.31 -11.09
C PRO A 42 -0.34 12.30 -10.59
N TRP A 43 -0.29 12.00 -9.28
CA TRP A 43 -1.27 11.15 -8.61
C TRP A 43 -1.61 11.68 -7.23
N SER A 44 -2.85 11.50 -6.80
CA SER A 44 -3.30 11.75 -5.43
C SER A 44 -3.60 10.45 -4.67
N SER A 45 -3.85 9.35 -5.38
CA SER A 45 -3.96 8.01 -4.79
C SER A 45 -3.09 6.98 -5.53
N LEU A 46 -2.20 6.34 -4.77
CA LEU A 46 -1.37 5.24 -5.21
C LEU A 46 -1.76 3.97 -4.45
N VAL A 47 -2.04 2.89 -5.15
CA VAL A 47 -2.19 1.56 -4.54
C VAL A 47 -0.88 0.77 -4.70
N VAL A 48 -0.46 0.09 -3.64
CA VAL A 48 0.69 -0.81 -3.63
C VAL A 48 0.16 -2.24 -3.66
N VAL A 49 0.51 -2.97 -4.71
CA VAL A 49 -0.10 -4.27 -5.01
C VAL A 49 0.97 -5.36 -5.06
N PRO A 50 0.87 -6.40 -4.22
CA PRO A 50 1.71 -7.57 -4.31
C PRO A 50 1.52 -8.30 -5.64
N ALA A 51 2.62 -8.63 -6.31
CA ALA A 51 2.60 -9.35 -7.59
C ALA A 51 2.10 -10.80 -7.46
N GLN A 52 2.12 -11.35 -6.24
CA GLN A 52 1.67 -12.70 -5.95
C GLN A 52 1.07 -12.84 -4.55
N PRO A 53 0.28 -13.89 -4.28
CA PRO A 53 -0.28 -14.16 -2.97
C PRO A 53 0.78 -14.38 -1.88
N GLY A 54 0.39 -14.12 -0.63
CA GLY A 54 1.24 -14.35 0.54
C GLY A 54 2.41 -13.37 0.71
N THR A 55 2.39 -12.26 -0.03
CA THR A 55 3.40 -11.19 0.08
C THR A 55 2.74 -9.85 0.36
N SER A 56 3.48 -8.96 1.02
CA SER A 56 3.00 -7.66 1.50
C SER A 56 3.69 -6.52 0.76
N GLY A 57 2.93 -5.46 0.48
CA GLY A 57 3.42 -4.22 -0.09
C GLY A 57 3.84 -3.19 0.97
N LEU A 58 3.65 -3.50 2.25
CA LEU A 58 3.73 -2.51 3.33
C LEU A 58 5.10 -1.85 3.46
N ALA A 59 6.18 -2.63 3.28
CA ALA A 59 7.55 -2.09 3.32
C ALA A 59 7.78 -1.02 2.23
N ALA A 60 7.25 -1.25 1.02
CA ALA A 60 7.29 -0.24 -0.04
C ALA A 60 6.41 0.97 0.32
N GLY A 61 5.22 0.76 0.87
CA GLY A 61 4.35 1.85 1.31
C GLY A 61 4.99 2.73 2.39
N GLN A 62 5.66 2.14 3.37
CA GLN A 62 6.41 2.83 4.43
C GLN A 62 7.58 3.62 3.86
N ALA A 63 8.31 3.04 2.91
CA ALA A 63 9.41 3.70 2.23
C ALA A 63 8.94 4.91 1.40
N ILE A 64 7.79 4.82 0.72
CA ILE A 64 7.20 5.97 0.01
C ILE A 64 6.77 7.05 1.01
N LEU A 65 6.16 6.66 2.13
CA LEU A 65 5.72 7.59 3.17
C LEU A 65 6.90 8.33 3.81
N SER A 66 8.01 7.65 4.08
CA SER A 66 9.18 8.24 4.73
C SER A 66 9.79 9.35 3.88
N VAL A 67 9.89 9.14 2.56
CA VAL A 67 10.37 10.16 1.63
C VAL A 67 9.32 11.25 1.43
N GLY A 68 8.08 10.87 1.13
CA GLY A 68 7.03 11.84 0.81
C GLY A 68 6.72 12.82 1.95
N LYS A 69 6.87 12.41 3.23
CA LYS A 69 6.72 13.31 4.38
C LYS A 69 7.75 14.45 4.43
N GLN A 70 8.90 14.29 3.77
CA GLN A 70 9.92 15.34 3.69
C GLN A 70 9.51 16.45 2.71
N TYR A 71 8.72 16.11 1.69
CA TYR A 71 8.20 17.04 0.70
C TYR A 71 6.87 17.62 1.21
N ARG A 72 6.90 18.82 1.81
CA ARG A 72 5.75 19.49 2.45
C ARG A 72 4.65 20.00 1.50
N GLU A 73 4.59 19.50 0.26
CA GLU A 73 3.64 20.00 -0.74
C GLU A 73 2.20 19.56 -0.47
N LYS A 74 1.99 18.27 -0.15
CA LYS A 74 0.69 17.70 0.17
C LYS A 74 0.83 16.67 1.29
N PRO A 75 -0.07 16.64 2.28
CA PRO A 75 0.02 15.68 3.37
C PRO A 75 -0.20 14.26 2.82
N LEU A 76 0.82 13.41 2.99
CA LEU A 76 0.82 12.02 2.54
C LEU A 76 0.43 11.07 3.68
N ARG A 77 -0.57 10.23 3.43
CA ARG A 77 -1.03 9.18 4.36
C ARG A 77 -0.77 7.79 3.78
N LEU A 78 -0.27 6.88 4.61
CA LEU A 78 -0.20 5.45 4.31
C LEU A 78 -1.42 4.76 4.95
N ILE A 79 -2.09 3.93 4.16
CA ILE A 79 -3.22 3.11 4.59
C ILE A 79 -2.84 1.65 4.40
N ASP A 80 -2.83 0.89 5.49
CA ASP A 80 -2.74 -0.56 5.44
C ASP A 80 -4.15 -1.14 5.31
N ALA A 81 -4.43 -1.74 4.16
CA ALA A 81 -5.69 -2.41 3.84
C ALA A 81 -5.46 -3.88 3.46
N GLU A 82 -4.35 -4.47 3.91
CA GLU A 82 -4.16 -5.93 3.89
C GLU A 82 -5.18 -6.59 4.85
N GLY A 83 -5.74 -7.73 4.46
CA GLY A 83 -6.78 -8.43 5.22
C GLY A 83 -8.16 -7.76 5.24
N LEU A 84 -8.43 -6.83 4.31
CA LEU A 84 -9.70 -6.09 4.31
C LEU A 84 -10.91 -7.04 4.15
N PRO A 85 -11.92 -6.99 5.05
CA PRO A 85 -13.04 -7.91 5.01
C PRO A 85 -14.01 -7.60 3.85
N PRO A 86 -14.80 -8.60 3.40
CA PRO A 86 -15.84 -8.38 2.39
C PRO A 86 -16.77 -7.21 2.75
N GLY A 87 -17.05 -6.35 1.76
CA GLY A 87 -17.93 -5.18 1.92
C GLY A 87 -17.28 -3.94 2.54
N ALA A 88 -16.04 -4.01 3.04
CA ALA A 88 -15.36 -2.84 3.63
C ALA A 88 -14.71 -1.91 2.59
N ALA A 89 -14.54 -2.35 1.33
CA ALA A 89 -13.92 -1.55 0.27
C ALA A 89 -14.65 -0.22 0.03
N ALA A 90 -15.98 -0.22 -0.05
CA ALA A 90 -16.76 1.00 -0.34
C ALA A 90 -16.53 2.10 0.70
N ARG A 91 -16.42 1.73 1.98
CA ARG A 91 -16.08 2.68 3.05
C ARG A 91 -14.68 3.24 2.87
N LEU A 92 -13.70 2.36 2.67
CA LEU A 92 -12.31 2.77 2.49
C LEU A 92 -12.13 3.69 1.27
N VAL A 93 -12.75 3.37 0.14
CA VAL A 93 -12.71 4.19 -1.09
C VAL A 93 -13.29 5.59 -0.84
N ARG A 94 -14.38 5.69 -0.08
CA ARG A 94 -14.95 6.98 0.31
C ARG A 94 -13.98 7.78 1.20
N ASP A 95 -13.34 7.12 2.15
CA ASP A 95 -12.37 7.76 3.06
C ASP A 95 -11.13 8.26 2.28
N ILE A 96 -10.63 7.48 1.32
CA ILE A 96 -9.55 7.87 0.40
C ILE A 96 -9.96 9.11 -0.41
N ARG A 97 -11.14 9.09 -1.03
CA ARG A 97 -11.64 10.21 -1.84
C ARG A 97 -11.76 11.48 -1.01
N SER A 98 -12.37 11.39 0.17
CA SER A 98 -12.54 12.55 1.06
C SER A 98 -11.18 13.17 1.46
N TYR A 99 -10.16 12.34 1.72
CA TYR A 99 -8.83 12.83 2.04
C TYR A 99 -8.15 13.53 0.85
N MET A 100 -8.33 13.01 -0.38
CA MET A 100 -7.83 13.65 -1.59
C MET A 100 -8.52 14.99 -1.88
N GLU A 101 -9.83 15.08 -1.65
CA GLU A 101 -10.61 16.32 -1.80
C GLU A 101 -10.14 17.42 -0.82
N GLN A 102 -9.61 17.03 0.34
CA GLN A 102 -8.96 17.93 1.31
C GLN A 102 -7.52 18.31 0.92
N GLY A 103 -7.05 17.91 -0.26
CA GLY A 103 -5.71 18.21 -0.77
C GLY A 103 -4.62 17.22 -0.38
N GLY A 104 -4.97 16.11 0.28
CA GLY A 104 -4.04 15.06 0.66
C GLY A 104 -3.66 14.10 -0.46
N ARG A 105 -2.62 13.28 -0.22
CA ARG A 105 -2.29 12.10 -1.03
C ARG A 105 -2.33 10.82 -0.20
N THR A 106 -2.75 9.71 -0.80
CA THR A 106 -2.80 8.41 -0.13
C THR A 106 -1.91 7.39 -0.83
N VAL A 107 -1.21 6.58 -0.03
CA VAL A 107 -0.62 5.31 -0.45
C VAL A 107 -1.39 4.21 0.26
N THR A 108 -1.98 3.28 -0.49
CA THR A 108 -2.81 2.20 0.08
C THR A 108 -2.19 0.85 -0.24
N CYS A 109 -1.82 0.08 0.78
CA CYS A 109 -1.33 -1.29 0.62
C CYS A 109 -2.51 -2.27 0.68
N ILE A 110 -2.56 -3.23 -0.23
CA ILE A 110 -3.60 -4.26 -0.29
C ILE A 110 -2.98 -5.65 -0.39
N ASP A 111 -3.77 -6.69 -0.12
CA ASP A 111 -3.38 -8.06 -0.47
C ASP A 111 -3.27 -8.27 -1.98
N SER A 112 -2.74 -9.43 -2.38
CA SER A 112 -2.81 -9.83 -3.78
C SER A 112 -4.26 -9.91 -4.28
N VAL A 113 -4.53 -9.19 -5.36
CA VAL A 113 -5.83 -9.22 -6.08
C VAL A 113 -6.15 -10.59 -6.71
N LEU A 114 -5.20 -11.53 -6.67
CA LEU A 114 -5.41 -12.90 -7.10
C LEU A 114 -6.14 -13.73 -6.04
N THR A 115 -6.05 -13.34 -4.76
CA THR A 115 -6.67 -14.06 -3.63
C THR A 115 -7.70 -13.25 -2.86
N ASN A 116 -7.62 -11.92 -2.87
CA ASN A 116 -8.59 -11.05 -2.23
C ASN A 116 -9.25 -10.09 -3.25
N PRO A 117 -10.49 -10.34 -3.70
CA PRO A 117 -11.17 -9.47 -4.65
C PRO A 117 -11.54 -8.11 -4.05
N VAL A 118 -11.63 -7.98 -2.72
CA VAL A 118 -11.91 -6.70 -2.05
C VAL A 118 -10.79 -5.69 -2.35
N GLY A 119 -9.54 -6.16 -2.37
CA GLY A 119 -8.39 -5.35 -2.74
C GLY A 119 -8.44 -4.85 -4.19
N LEU A 120 -9.09 -5.60 -5.10
CA LEU A 120 -9.26 -5.17 -6.49
C LEU A 120 -10.16 -3.94 -6.58
N GLU A 121 -11.25 -3.88 -5.83
CA GLU A 121 -12.14 -2.71 -5.78
C GLU A 121 -11.38 -1.45 -5.34
N VAL A 122 -10.55 -1.59 -4.30
CA VAL A 122 -9.68 -0.50 -3.81
C VAL A 122 -8.66 -0.11 -4.89
N ALA A 123 -8.03 -1.09 -5.55
CA ALA A 123 -7.05 -0.83 -6.61
C ALA A 123 -7.64 -0.17 -7.85
N LEU A 124 -8.91 -0.44 -8.18
CA LEU A 124 -9.64 0.20 -9.27
C LEU A 124 -10.06 1.64 -8.91
N ALA A 125 -10.26 1.93 -7.62
CA ALA A 125 -10.61 3.26 -7.14
C ALA A 125 -9.41 4.21 -7.00
N CYS A 126 -8.19 3.68 -6.88
CA CYS A 126 -6.97 4.48 -6.91
C CYS A 126 -6.59 4.90 -8.34
N GLU A 127 -5.97 6.08 -8.46
CA GLU A 127 -5.53 6.62 -9.76
C GLU A 127 -4.38 5.81 -10.36
N ARG A 128 -3.42 5.40 -9.54
CA ARG A 128 -2.20 4.72 -9.99
C ARG A 128 -1.86 3.53 -9.10
N ALA A 129 -1.08 2.61 -9.66
CA ALA A 129 -0.62 1.41 -8.98
C ALA A 129 0.91 1.28 -9.01
N LEU A 130 1.45 0.66 -7.97
CA LEU A 130 2.83 0.19 -7.91
C LEU A 130 2.82 -1.32 -7.68
N LEU A 131 3.54 -2.06 -8.52
CA LEU A 131 3.67 -3.51 -8.36
C LEU A 131 4.84 -3.83 -7.42
N CYS A 132 4.58 -4.55 -6.33
CA CYS A 132 5.61 -5.07 -5.44
C CYS A 132 5.96 -6.52 -5.81
N VAL A 133 7.22 -6.73 -6.18
CA VAL A 133 7.74 -8.02 -6.66
C VAL A 133 8.74 -8.58 -5.66
N PRO A 134 8.36 -9.60 -4.86
CA PRO A 134 9.31 -10.35 -4.05
C PRO A 134 10.46 -10.91 -4.88
N LEU A 135 11.70 -10.60 -4.49
CA LEU A 135 12.89 -11.09 -5.19
C LEU A 135 13.02 -12.62 -5.04
N GLY A 136 13.37 -13.31 -6.12
CA GLY A 136 13.70 -14.75 -6.10
C GLY A 136 12.54 -15.72 -5.88
N SER A 137 11.32 -15.23 -5.67
CA SER A 137 10.14 -16.09 -5.38
C SER A 137 8.90 -15.73 -6.18
N THR A 138 8.92 -14.64 -6.97
CA THR A 138 7.75 -14.24 -7.76
C THR A 138 7.66 -15.01 -9.06
N HIS A 139 6.54 -15.72 -9.27
CA HIS A 139 6.24 -16.30 -10.57
C HIS A 139 5.82 -15.20 -11.56
N PHE A 140 6.48 -15.15 -12.73
CA PHE A 140 6.18 -14.16 -13.77
C PHE A 140 4.71 -14.19 -14.21
N SER A 141 4.07 -15.37 -14.22
CA SER A 141 2.63 -15.53 -14.51
C SER A 141 1.75 -14.79 -13.49
N ALA A 142 2.05 -14.87 -12.19
CA ALA A 142 1.29 -14.19 -11.15
C ALA A 142 1.39 -12.67 -11.29
N ALA A 143 2.60 -12.15 -11.54
CA ALA A 143 2.82 -10.73 -11.83
C ALA A 143 2.01 -10.27 -13.04
N ARG A 144 2.04 -11.05 -14.14
CA ARG A 144 1.28 -10.75 -15.35
C ARG A 144 -0.24 -10.76 -15.11
N HIS A 145 -0.77 -11.74 -14.39
CA HIS A 145 -2.20 -11.78 -14.06
C HIS A 145 -2.63 -10.61 -13.18
N THR A 146 -1.79 -10.20 -12.22
CA THR A 146 -2.03 -9.00 -11.41
C THR A 146 -2.11 -7.76 -12.28
N LEU A 147 -1.16 -7.59 -13.20
CA LEU A 147 -1.16 -6.49 -14.17
C LEU A 147 -2.39 -6.50 -15.08
N GLU A 148 -2.88 -7.67 -15.49
CA GLU A 148 -4.06 -7.80 -16.35
C GLU A 148 -5.37 -7.49 -15.60
N ARG A 149 -5.51 -7.92 -14.34
CA ARG A 149 -6.71 -7.63 -13.52
C ARG A 149 -6.88 -6.15 -13.21
N ILE A 150 -5.77 -5.48 -12.90
CA ILE A 150 -5.76 -4.06 -12.59
C ILE A 150 -5.75 -3.28 -13.91
N GLY A 151 -4.93 -3.65 -14.87
CA GLY A 151 -4.73 -2.93 -16.13
C GLY A 151 -3.35 -2.29 -16.15
N LYS A 152 -2.53 -2.75 -17.11
CA LYS A 152 -1.10 -2.40 -17.24
C LYS A 152 -0.84 -0.90 -17.23
N ALA A 153 -1.70 -0.12 -17.89
CA ALA A 153 -1.54 1.33 -18.02
C ALA A 153 -1.66 2.09 -16.68
N ARG A 154 -2.23 1.49 -15.62
CA ARG A 154 -2.31 2.13 -14.31
C ARG A 154 -1.03 2.02 -13.49
N PHE A 155 -0.11 1.13 -13.87
CA PHE A 155 1.11 0.92 -13.12
C PHE A 155 2.17 1.95 -13.48
N LEU A 156 2.65 2.70 -12.49
CA LEU A 156 3.77 3.62 -12.67
C LEU A 156 5.12 2.90 -12.78
N GLY A 157 5.18 1.67 -12.25
CA GLY A 157 6.35 0.81 -12.29
C GLY A 157 6.21 -0.40 -11.36
N CYS A 158 7.36 -0.99 -11.03
CA CYS A 158 7.48 -2.04 -10.03
C CYS A 158 8.69 -1.79 -9.12
N VAL A 159 8.64 -2.36 -7.92
CA VAL A 159 9.76 -2.39 -6.97
C VAL A 159 10.02 -3.83 -6.56
N THR A 160 11.29 -4.16 -6.38
CA THR A 160 11.69 -5.45 -5.84
C THR A 160 11.88 -5.37 -4.34
N LEU A 161 11.25 -6.29 -3.62
CA LEU A 161 11.40 -6.40 -2.17
C LEU A 161 12.32 -7.58 -1.86
N THR A 162 13.43 -7.30 -1.18
CA THR A 162 14.25 -8.34 -0.57
C THR A 162 13.55 -8.84 0.69
N ARG A 163 13.54 -10.17 0.90
CA ARG A 163 12.99 -10.74 2.13
C ARG A 163 13.87 -10.30 3.29
N VAL A 164 13.32 -9.50 4.21
CA VAL A 164 13.96 -9.28 5.51
C VAL A 164 13.88 -10.63 6.24
N ARG A 165 15.06 -11.18 6.56
CA ARG A 165 15.17 -12.43 7.33
C ARG A 165 14.84 -12.18 8.79
#